data_AF-A0A6P1HVR6-F1
#
_entry.id   AF-A0A6P1HVR6-F1
#
_cell.length_a   1.000
_cell.length_b   1.000
_cell.length_c   1.000
_cell.angle_alpha   90.00
_cell.angle_beta   90.00
_cell.angle_gamma   90.00
#
_symmetry.space_group_name_H-M   'P 1'
#
loop_
_entity.id
_entity.type
_entity.pdbx_description
1 polymer ?
#
loop_
_entity_poly.entity_id
_entity_poly.type
_entity_poly.pdbx_seq_one_letter_code
_entity_poly.pdbx_strand_id
1 'polypeptide(L)'
;MTRAVPKNMAWIPGGTFWMGSEDFYPEERPVHQVTVDGFWMDSHPVTVAEFRRFVKDTGHVTTAEVAPDPTQYPDADPSLLVPGSLVFTPTPGPVPLDDYTRWWSFTPGADWRHPEGPGSNVGGRERHPVTHVSWFDARAYAEWAGKDLPTEAEWEFAARGGLDRQPFVWGDEHEPGGRPGGNVWQGRFPWENLLADGFARTSPVGHFRPNGYELSDMAGNVWEWTTDHFTADHSASGKNVAPTSSCCIPTNPRVDTARAENPCEPYARRVIKGGSHLCAPNYCLRYRPSARQGDTEETSTCHIGFRCVVRE
;
A
#
# COMPACT_ATOMS: atom_id res chain seq x y z
N MET A 1 20.65 27.34 5.13
CA MET A 1 20.61 27.07 3.68
C MET A 1 19.24 26.51 3.39
N THR A 2 18.39 27.19 2.61
CA THR A 2 17.09 26.66 2.19
C THR A 2 17.33 25.46 1.29
N ARG A 3 17.04 24.25 1.80
CA ARG A 3 17.13 23.00 1.04
C ARG A 3 16.17 23.11 -0.15
N ALA A 4 16.62 22.76 -1.35
CA ALA A 4 15.77 22.82 -2.54
C ALA A 4 14.57 21.88 -2.35
N VAL A 5 13.37 22.32 -2.75
CA VAL A 5 12.15 21.52 -2.71
C VAL A 5 12.38 20.22 -3.48
N PRO A 6 12.27 19.04 -2.84
CA PRO A 6 12.40 17.77 -3.53
C PRO A 6 11.36 17.67 -4.64
N LYS A 7 11.81 17.29 -5.84
CA LYS A 7 10.94 17.22 -7.02
C LYS A 7 9.82 16.19 -6.78
N ASN A 8 8.59 16.54 -7.18
CA ASN A 8 7.38 15.72 -7.06
C ASN A 8 6.99 15.33 -5.61
N MET A 9 7.45 16.09 -4.61
CA MET A 9 7.07 15.88 -3.21
C MET A 9 6.29 17.07 -2.66
N ALA A 10 5.36 16.80 -1.74
CA ALA A 10 4.65 17.80 -0.96
C ALA A 10 5.21 17.86 0.47
N TRP A 11 5.24 19.06 1.06
CA TRP A 11 5.61 19.25 2.45
C TRP A 11 4.42 18.93 3.34
N ILE A 12 4.63 18.04 4.30
CA ILE A 12 3.67 17.66 5.33
C ILE A 12 4.10 18.36 6.63
N PRO A 13 3.30 19.29 7.19
CA PRO A 13 3.76 20.16 8.28
C PRO A 13 4.00 19.47 9.62
N GLY A 14 3.66 18.18 9.74
CA GLY A 14 3.66 17.46 11.01
C GLY A 14 2.52 17.92 11.93
N GLY A 15 2.31 17.19 13.02
CA GLY A 15 1.30 17.50 14.01
C GLY A 15 0.80 16.28 14.77
N THR A 16 -0.07 16.53 15.74
CA THR A 16 -0.76 15.48 16.49
C THR A 16 -2.11 15.17 15.85
N PHE A 17 -2.42 13.89 15.65
CA PHE A 17 -3.68 13.43 15.07
C PHE A 17 -4.19 12.16 15.75
N TRP A 18 -5.46 11.83 15.50
CA TRP A 18 -6.07 10.56 15.88
C TRP A 18 -5.82 9.51 14.80
N MET A 19 -5.02 8.51 15.12
CA MET A 19 -4.71 7.36 14.28
C MET A 19 -5.69 6.22 14.55
N GLY A 20 -6.07 5.49 13.50
CA GLY A 20 -6.99 4.35 13.56
C GLY A 20 -8.47 4.70 13.34
N SER A 21 -9.34 3.72 13.56
CA SER A 21 -10.81 3.85 13.53
C SER A 21 -11.48 2.80 14.42
N GLU A 22 -12.60 3.17 15.04
CA GLU A 22 -13.44 2.23 15.80
C GLU A 22 -14.51 1.54 14.94
N ASP A 23 -14.74 2.01 13.71
CA ASP A 23 -16.00 1.74 13.01
C ASP A 23 -15.97 0.52 12.07
N PHE A 24 -14.78 0.03 11.69
CA PHE A 24 -14.63 -0.94 10.60
C PHE A 24 -13.87 -2.20 11.00
N TYR A 25 -12.55 -2.25 10.80
CA TYR A 25 -11.79 -3.48 11.03
C TYR A 25 -11.14 -3.50 12.42
N PRO A 26 -11.10 -4.67 13.11
CA PRO A 26 -10.47 -4.79 14.43
C PRO A 26 -9.01 -4.33 14.47
N GLU A 27 -8.26 -4.56 13.41
CA GLU A 27 -6.84 -4.20 13.33
C GLU A 27 -6.58 -2.69 13.32
N GLU A 28 -7.60 -1.87 13.03
CA GLU A 28 -7.54 -0.39 13.06
C GLU A 28 -7.73 0.18 14.47
N ARG A 29 -8.03 -0.68 15.45
CA ARG A 29 -8.34 -0.27 16.82
C ARG A 29 -7.12 -0.40 17.73
N PRO A 30 -7.16 0.23 18.91
CA PRO A 30 -8.07 1.34 19.23
C PRO A 30 -7.58 2.65 18.58
N VAL A 31 -8.50 3.61 18.48
CA VAL A 31 -8.18 4.98 18.08
C VAL A 31 -7.32 5.64 19.17
N HIS A 32 -6.19 6.22 18.78
CA HIS A 32 -5.23 6.82 19.72
C HIS A 32 -4.52 8.04 19.10
N GLN A 33 -3.96 8.91 19.95
CA GLN A 33 -3.23 10.08 19.46
C GLN A 33 -1.77 9.74 19.17
N VAL A 34 -1.26 10.30 18.07
CA VAL A 34 0.13 10.21 17.64
C VAL A 34 0.59 11.57 17.16
N THR A 35 1.83 11.95 17.46
CA THR A 35 2.52 13.09 16.87
C THR A 35 3.48 12.61 15.79
N VAL A 36 3.45 13.26 14.63
CA VAL A 36 4.48 13.09 13.58
C VAL A 36 5.17 14.42 13.32
N ASP A 37 6.48 14.39 13.10
CA ASP A 37 7.25 15.58 12.71
C ASP A 37 6.90 16.01 11.28
N GLY A 38 7.41 17.18 10.85
CA GLY A 38 7.30 17.60 9.46
C GLY A 38 8.22 16.79 8.55
N PHE A 39 7.74 16.43 7.35
CA PHE A 39 8.50 15.66 6.37
C PHE A 39 8.00 15.94 4.95
N TRP A 40 8.80 15.57 3.95
CA TRP A 40 8.37 15.56 2.56
C TRP A 40 7.83 14.17 2.19
N MET A 41 6.72 14.12 1.44
CA MET A 41 6.18 12.87 0.89
C MET A 41 5.98 12.99 -0.61
N ASP A 42 6.26 11.91 -1.36
CA ASP A 42 5.94 11.83 -2.77
C ASP A 42 4.45 12.13 -3.00
N SER A 43 4.18 13.08 -3.90
CA SER A 43 2.81 13.50 -4.25
C SER A 43 1.98 12.40 -4.89
N HIS A 44 2.63 11.33 -5.36
CA HIS A 44 2.02 10.16 -5.95
C HIS A 44 2.87 8.90 -5.73
N PRO A 45 2.31 7.68 -5.90
CA PRO A 45 3.09 6.44 -5.89
C PRO A 45 4.18 6.42 -6.96
N VAL A 46 5.27 5.69 -6.72
CA VAL A 46 6.36 5.53 -7.68
C VAL A 46 5.85 4.95 -8.98
N THR A 47 6.15 5.61 -10.09
CA THR A 47 5.66 5.20 -11.41
C THR A 47 6.53 4.11 -12.04
N VAL A 48 5.96 3.39 -13.01
CA VAL A 48 6.71 2.45 -13.86
C VAL A 48 7.92 3.13 -14.52
N ALA A 49 7.79 4.38 -14.98
CA ALA A 49 8.91 5.10 -15.60
C ALA A 49 10.04 5.41 -14.62
N GLU A 50 9.71 5.80 -13.40
CA GLU A 50 10.69 6.08 -12.34
C GLU A 50 11.39 4.80 -11.88
N PHE A 51 10.63 3.72 -11.64
CA PHE A 51 11.19 2.42 -11.29
C PHE A 51 12.08 1.85 -12.40
N ARG A 52 11.68 2.03 -13.67
CA ARG A 52 12.52 1.67 -14.82
C ARG A 52 13.87 2.40 -14.82
N ARG A 53 13.93 3.66 -14.38
CA ARG A 53 15.19 4.40 -14.24
C ARG A 53 16.07 3.76 -13.17
N PHE A 54 15.50 3.46 -12.01
CA PHE A 54 16.20 2.75 -10.93
C PHE A 54 16.82 1.44 -11.45
N VAL A 55 16.00 0.57 -12.05
CA VAL A 55 16.48 -0.72 -12.55
C VAL A 55 17.55 -0.56 -13.64
N LYS A 56 17.41 0.44 -14.52
CA LYS A 56 18.44 0.73 -15.55
C LYS A 56 19.76 1.17 -14.93
N ASP A 57 19.71 1.98 -13.88
CA ASP A 57 20.89 2.59 -13.28
C ASP A 57 21.63 1.61 -12.33
N THR A 58 20.91 0.66 -11.72
CA THR A 58 21.47 -0.25 -10.71
C THR A 58 21.60 -1.70 -11.17
N GLY A 59 20.86 -2.11 -12.21
CA GLY A 59 20.72 -3.52 -12.56
C GLY A 59 19.89 -4.33 -11.56
N HIS A 60 19.07 -3.67 -10.74
CA HIS A 60 18.22 -4.33 -9.72
C HIS A 60 17.31 -5.39 -10.35
N VAL A 61 17.25 -6.55 -9.71
CA VAL A 61 16.37 -7.67 -10.05
C VAL A 61 15.37 -7.79 -8.91
N THR A 62 14.07 -7.67 -9.20
CA THR A 62 13.03 -7.66 -8.17
C THR A 62 12.83 -9.02 -7.52
N THR A 63 12.21 -9.05 -6.34
CA THR A 63 11.87 -10.32 -5.67
C THR A 63 11.03 -11.23 -6.59
N ALA A 64 10.10 -10.66 -7.37
CA ALA A 64 9.29 -11.41 -8.34
C ALA A 64 10.09 -12.04 -9.49
N GLU A 65 11.28 -11.52 -9.79
CA GLU A 65 12.16 -12.00 -10.87
C GLU A 65 13.14 -13.08 -10.39
N VAL A 66 13.17 -13.39 -9.08
CA VAL A 66 14.06 -14.37 -8.48
C VAL A 66 13.27 -15.62 -8.08
N ALA A 67 13.82 -16.80 -8.37
CA ALA A 67 13.22 -18.05 -7.90
C ALA A 67 13.34 -18.14 -6.36
N PRO A 68 12.26 -18.46 -5.63
CA PRO A 68 12.32 -18.64 -4.19
C PRO A 68 13.30 -19.77 -3.80
N ASP A 69 14.04 -19.60 -2.70
CA ASP A 69 14.91 -20.66 -2.18
C ASP A 69 14.06 -21.82 -1.63
N PRO A 70 14.16 -23.04 -2.17
CA PRO A 70 13.38 -24.19 -1.68
C PRO A 70 13.60 -24.50 -0.20
N THR A 71 14.73 -24.11 0.37
CA THR A 71 15.02 -24.33 1.80
C THR A 71 14.18 -23.43 2.71
N GLN A 72 13.68 -22.30 2.21
CA GLN A 72 12.77 -21.40 2.92
C GLN A 72 11.31 -21.85 2.84
N TYR A 73 10.98 -22.73 1.88
CA TYR A 73 9.63 -23.21 1.61
C TYR A 73 9.60 -24.75 1.44
N PRO A 74 9.95 -25.53 2.49
CA PRO A 74 10.11 -26.98 2.39
C PRO A 74 8.81 -27.73 2.02
N ASP A 75 7.65 -27.13 2.30
CA ASP A 75 6.32 -27.70 2.03
C ASP A 75 5.70 -27.18 0.71
N ALA A 76 6.38 -26.29 -0.02
CA ALA A 76 5.87 -25.76 -1.27
C ALA A 76 6.02 -26.77 -2.42
N ASP A 77 5.07 -26.75 -3.36
CA ASP A 77 5.19 -27.49 -4.61
C ASP A 77 6.43 -27.00 -5.37
N PRO A 78 7.45 -27.85 -5.62
CA PRO A 78 8.68 -27.44 -6.29
C PRO A 78 8.45 -26.86 -7.69
N SER A 79 7.35 -27.19 -8.36
CA SER A 79 6.99 -26.63 -9.66
C SER A 79 6.55 -25.16 -9.59
N LEU A 80 6.18 -24.67 -8.39
CA LEU A 80 5.81 -23.29 -8.12
C LEU A 80 6.98 -22.44 -7.60
N LEU A 81 8.14 -23.06 -7.30
CA LEU A 81 9.37 -22.38 -6.88
C LEU A 81 10.13 -21.80 -8.09
N VAL A 82 9.45 -20.91 -8.83
CA VAL A 82 9.96 -20.23 -10.02
C VAL A 82 9.73 -18.72 -9.86
N PRO A 83 10.42 -17.85 -10.64
CA PRO A 83 10.11 -16.44 -10.67
C PRO A 83 8.63 -16.22 -11.03
N GLY A 84 7.97 -15.31 -10.32
CA GLY A 84 6.56 -15.02 -10.50
C GLY A 84 5.99 -14.19 -9.37
N SER A 85 4.71 -13.87 -9.51
CA SER A 85 4.01 -12.98 -8.61
C SER A 85 2.52 -13.31 -8.58
N LEU A 86 1.80 -12.84 -7.56
CA LEU A 86 0.37 -13.08 -7.44
C LEU A 86 -0.42 -12.14 -8.36
N VAL A 87 -1.28 -12.69 -9.21
CA VAL A 87 -2.08 -11.92 -10.17
C VAL A 87 -3.56 -12.14 -9.91
N PHE A 88 -4.32 -11.05 -9.87
CA PHE A 88 -5.77 -11.08 -9.79
C PHE A 88 -6.37 -11.37 -11.16
N THR A 89 -7.26 -12.35 -11.21
CA THR A 89 -8.08 -12.69 -12.37
C THR A 89 -9.55 -12.70 -11.96
N PRO A 90 -10.41 -11.86 -12.55
CA PRO A 90 -11.84 -11.88 -12.28
C PRO A 90 -12.44 -13.27 -12.52
N THR A 91 -13.37 -13.70 -11.66
CA THR A 91 -14.08 -14.95 -11.89
C THR A 91 -15.13 -14.79 -13.00
N PRO A 92 -15.51 -15.86 -13.73
CA PRO A 92 -16.53 -15.77 -14.79
C PRO A 92 -17.94 -15.41 -14.29
N GLY A 93 -18.17 -15.46 -12.97
CA GLY A 93 -19.43 -15.21 -12.31
C GLY A 93 -19.29 -15.23 -10.79
N PRO A 94 -20.40 -15.14 -10.04
CA PRO A 94 -20.37 -15.09 -8.59
C PRO A 94 -19.79 -16.37 -7.98
N VAL A 95 -18.90 -16.18 -7.00
CA VAL A 95 -18.30 -17.24 -6.18
C VAL A 95 -18.41 -16.84 -4.70
N PRO A 96 -18.39 -17.79 -3.74
CA PRO A 96 -18.26 -17.42 -2.34
C PRO A 96 -16.92 -16.68 -2.09
N LEU A 97 -16.92 -15.73 -1.14
CA LEU A 97 -15.79 -14.82 -0.91
C LEU A 97 -14.83 -15.26 0.22
N ASP A 98 -14.97 -16.50 0.67
CA ASP A 98 -14.22 -17.11 1.79
C ASP A 98 -12.88 -17.73 1.39
N ASP A 99 -12.60 -17.79 0.09
CA ASP A 99 -11.40 -18.41 -0.47
C ASP A 99 -10.86 -17.55 -1.61
N TYR A 100 -9.77 -16.83 -1.31
CA TYR A 100 -9.16 -15.88 -2.22
C TYR A 100 -8.47 -16.53 -3.42
N THR A 101 -8.15 -17.83 -3.33
CA THR A 101 -7.46 -18.57 -4.41
C THR A 101 -8.33 -18.71 -5.67
N ARG A 102 -9.64 -18.42 -5.55
CA ARG A 102 -10.59 -18.41 -6.68
C ARG A 102 -10.37 -17.26 -7.66
N TRP A 103 -9.75 -16.16 -7.22
CA TRP A 103 -9.47 -14.98 -8.06
C TRP A 103 -8.02 -14.50 -7.96
N TRP A 104 -7.19 -15.07 -7.10
CA TRP A 104 -5.75 -14.86 -7.06
C TRP A 104 -5.02 -16.12 -7.47
N SER A 105 -4.03 -15.98 -8.34
CA SER A 105 -3.19 -17.09 -8.77
C SER A 105 -1.74 -16.68 -8.82
N PHE A 106 -0.86 -17.54 -8.31
CA PHE A 106 0.56 -17.41 -8.55
C PHE A 106 0.82 -17.59 -10.04
N THR A 107 1.42 -16.59 -10.67
CA THR A 107 1.64 -16.57 -12.12
C THR A 107 3.15 -16.56 -12.40
N PRO A 108 3.73 -17.68 -12.87
CA PRO A 108 5.12 -17.73 -13.28
C PRO A 108 5.46 -16.66 -14.31
N GLY A 109 6.54 -15.93 -14.08
CA GLY A 109 7.00 -14.83 -14.93
C GLY A 109 6.12 -13.57 -14.90
N ALA A 110 5.18 -13.45 -13.95
CA ALA A 110 4.58 -12.15 -13.64
C ALA A 110 5.55 -11.33 -12.79
N ASP A 111 5.84 -10.11 -13.23
CA ASP A 111 6.75 -9.17 -12.58
C ASP A 111 6.33 -7.72 -12.92
N TRP A 112 7.14 -6.73 -12.49
CA TRP A 112 6.84 -5.32 -12.70
C TRP A 112 6.85 -4.89 -14.18
N ARG A 113 7.52 -5.63 -15.08
CA ARG A 113 7.51 -5.42 -16.53
C ARG A 113 6.36 -6.17 -17.20
N HIS A 114 5.95 -7.29 -16.63
CA HIS A 114 4.95 -8.24 -17.13
C HIS A 114 3.82 -8.45 -16.10
N PRO A 115 3.02 -7.41 -15.79
CA PRO A 115 2.12 -7.42 -14.63
C PRO A 115 0.93 -8.39 -14.71
N GLU A 116 0.61 -8.88 -15.91
CA GLU A 116 -0.40 -9.93 -16.11
C GLU A 116 0.24 -11.27 -16.54
N GLY A 117 1.55 -11.44 -16.38
CA GLY A 117 2.33 -12.63 -16.77
C GLY A 117 3.07 -12.48 -18.11
N PRO A 118 3.75 -13.55 -18.58
CA PRO A 118 4.78 -13.47 -19.65
C PRO A 118 4.36 -12.87 -20.99
N GLY A 119 3.05 -12.88 -21.32
CA GLY A 119 2.52 -12.28 -22.54
C GLY A 119 2.16 -10.79 -22.42
N SER A 120 2.21 -10.23 -21.21
CA SER A 120 1.85 -8.84 -20.93
C SER A 120 3.07 -7.92 -20.98
N ASN A 121 2.83 -6.61 -21.00
CA ASN A 121 3.88 -5.61 -20.78
C ASN A 121 3.29 -4.30 -20.24
N VAL A 122 4.17 -3.42 -19.75
CA VAL A 122 3.80 -2.09 -19.24
C VAL A 122 3.73 -0.99 -20.31
N GLY A 123 3.64 -1.33 -21.60
CA GLY A 123 3.57 -0.35 -22.69
C GLY A 123 2.38 0.60 -22.55
N GLY A 124 2.62 1.91 -22.57
CA GLY A 124 1.59 2.92 -22.35
C GLY A 124 1.21 3.14 -20.87
N ARG A 125 1.80 2.37 -19.94
CA ARG A 125 1.59 2.48 -18.49
C ARG A 125 2.76 3.18 -17.79
N GLU A 126 3.52 4.02 -18.49
CA GLU A 126 4.70 4.69 -17.93
C GLU A 126 4.37 5.59 -16.73
N ARG A 127 3.16 6.16 -16.71
CA ARG A 127 2.64 6.98 -15.61
C ARG A 127 1.77 6.22 -14.62
N HIS A 128 1.63 4.90 -14.75
CA HIS A 128 0.93 4.10 -13.75
C HIS A 128 1.87 3.79 -12.59
N PRO A 129 1.35 3.51 -11.38
CA PRO A 129 2.17 3.01 -10.29
C PRO A 129 2.86 1.71 -10.70
N VAL A 130 4.11 1.53 -10.27
CA VAL A 130 4.78 0.24 -10.38
C VAL A 130 4.11 -0.76 -9.42
N THR A 131 3.90 -1.99 -9.88
CA THR A 131 3.35 -3.11 -9.11
C THR A 131 4.30 -4.31 -9.18
N HIS A 132 3.97 -5.42 -8.51
CA HIS A 132 4.85 -6.60 -8.38
C HIS A 132 6.20 -6.26 -7.74
N VAL A 133 6.19 -5.31 -6.82
CA VAL A 133 7.36 -4.91 -6.03
C VAL A 133 7.14 -5.34 -4.59
N SER A 134 8.11 -6.07 -4.05
CA SER A 134 8.11 -6.45 -2.64
C SER A 134 8.48 -5.25 -1.76
N TRP A 135 8.43 -5.44 -0.44
CA TRP A 135 8.94 -4.44 0.48
C TRP A 135 10.44 -4.19 0.27
N PHE A 136 11.21 -5.25 -0.02
CA PHE A 136 12.65 -5.14 -0.31
C PHE A 136 12.92 -4.32 -1.58
N ASP A 137 12.10 -4.49 -2.62
CA ASP A 137 12.21 -3.72 -3.87
C ASP A 137 11.91 -2.24 -3.63
N ALA A 138 10.87 -1.95 -2.86
CA ALA A 138 10.48 -0.60 -2.49
C ALA A 138 11.57 0.10 -1.66
N ARG A 139 12.17 -0.62 -0.70
CA ARG A 139 13.31 -0.15 0.10
C ARG A 139 14.54 0.14 -0.76
N ALA A 140 14.93 -0.78 -1.64
CA ALA A 140 16.09 -0.61 -2.51
C ALA A 140 15.93 0.60 -3.45
N TYR A 141 14.72 0.80 -4.00
CA TYR A 141 14.41 2.00 -4.78
C TYR A 141 14.52 3.27 -3.93
N ALA A 142 13.92 3.29 -2.73
CA ALA A 142 13.91 4.46 -1.86
C ALA A 142 15.35 4.88 -1.50
N GLU A 143 16.19 3.91 -1.13
CA GLU A 143 17.61 4.13 -0.83
C GLU A 143 18.37 4.71 -2.04
N TRP A 144 18.21 4.12 -3.22
CA TRP A 144 18.81 4.65 -4.46
C TRP A 144 18.36 6.08 -4.78
N ALA A 145 17.09 6.39 -4.51
CA ALA A 145 16.53 7.72 -4.74
C ALA A 145 16.96 8.76 -3.68
N GLY A 146 17.71 8.36 -2.64
CA GLY A 146 18.05 9.21 -1.51
C GLY A 146 16.84 9.57 -0.64
N LYS A 147 15.88 8.64 -0.56
CA LYS A 147 14.61 8.76 0.18
C LYS A 147 14.47 7.61 1.18
N ASP A 148 13.31 7.50 1.79
CA ASP A 148 12.92 6.38 2.64
C ASP A 148 11.45 6.00 2.39
N LEU A 149 10.98 4.87 2.92
CA LEU A 149 9.55 4.57 3.00
C LEU A 149 8.90 5.29 4.19
N PRO A 150 7.60 5.64 4.10
CA PRO A 150 6.87 6.22 5.23
C PRO A 150 6.69 5.20 6.35
N THR A 151 6.62 5.67 7.59
CA THR A 151 6.01 4.90 8.68
C THR A 151 4.51 4.79 8.46
N GLU A 152 3.87 3.84 9.13
CA GLU A 152 2.40 3.73 9.10
C GLU A 152 1.73 5.04 9.57
N ALA A 153 2.27 5.65 10.63
CA ALA A 153 1.74 6.88 11.20
C ALA A 153 1.93 8.08 10.26
N GLU A 154 3.10 8.21 9.62
CA GLU A 154 3.35 9.24 8.60
C GLU A 154 2.39 9.09 7.42
N TRP A 155 2.20 7.86 6.93
CA TRP A 155 1.30 7.59 5.82
C TRP A 155 -0.13 7.97 6.16
N GLU A 156 -0.65 7.54 7.32
CA GLU A 156 -2.03 7.84 7.69
C GLU A 156 -2.27 9.33 7.97
N PHE A 157 -1.33 10.00 8.66
CA PHE A 157 -1.39 11.44 8.88
C PHE A 157 -1.46 12.20 7.55
N ALA A 158 -0.60 11.81 6.61
CA ALA A 158 -0.54 12.39 5.28
C ALA A 158 -1.82 12.10 4.47
N ALA A 159 -2.36 10.88 4.56
CA ALA A 159 -3.58 10.46 3.88
C ALA A 159 -4.81 11.25 4.34
N ARG A 160 -4.90 11.57 5.63
CA ARG A 160 -5.98 12.37 6.20
C ARG A 160 -6.00 13.80 5.68
N GLY A 161 -4.90 14.33 5.15
CA GLY A 161 -4.88 15.61 4.44
C GLY A 161 -5.39 16.80 5.25
N GLY A 162 -5.20 16.78 6.58
CA GLY A 162 -5.69 17.81 7.50
C GLY A 162 -7.12 17.62 8.01
N LEU A 163 -7.81 16.53 7.63
CA LEU A 163 -9.15 16.21 8.11
C LEU A 163 -9.09 15.42 9.43
N ASP A 164 -9.90 15.83 10.41
CA ASP A 164 -10.05 15.10 11.68
C ASP A 164 -11.03 13.93 11.53
N ARG A 165 -10.51 12.70 11.69
CA ARG A 165 -11.28 11.44 11.81
C ARG A 165 -12.35 11.22 10.73
N GLN A 166 -12.13 11.75 9.54
CA GLN A 166 -12.97 11.46 8.38
C GLN A 166 -12.73 10.03 7.86
N PRO A 167 -13.76 9.33 7.37
CA PRO A 167 -13.65 7.96 6.90
C PRO A 167 -12.92 7.82 5.55
N PHE A 168 -12.86 8.88 4.74
CA PHE A 168 -12.11 8.90 3.48
C PHE A 168 -11.12 10.07 3.43
N VAL A 169 -10.16 9.99 2.51
CA VAL A 169 -9.11 11.02 2.33
C VAL A 169 -9.67 12.37 1.82
N TRP A 170 -10.94 12.40 1.43
CA TRP A 170 -11.67 13.57 0.93
C TRP A 170 -12.85 14.00 1.79
N GLY A 171 -13.24 13.26 2.85
CA GLY A 171 -14.40 13.57 3.69
C GLY A 171 -15.19 12.35 4.14
N ASP A 172 -16.48 12.54 4.41
CA ASP A 172 -17.44 11.54 4.89
C ASP A 172 -18.26 10.87 3.78
N GLU A 173 -18.42 11.55 2.64
CA GLU A 173 -19.09 10.99 1.47
C GLU A 173 -18.26 9.88 0.81
N HIS A 174 -18.87 8.72 0.60
CA HIS A 174 -18.24 7.58 -0.07
C HIS A 174 -17.91 7.87 -1.54
N GLU A 175 -18.84 8.52 -2.24
CA GLU A 175 -18.66 8.98 -3.62
C GLU A 175 -18.82 10.52 -3.67
N PRO A 176 -17.72 11.28 -3.50
CA PRO A 176 -17.79 12.74 -3.43
C PRO A 176 -18.35 13.33 -4.72
N GLY A 177 -19.48 14.03 -4.63
CA GLY A 177 -20.17 14.56 -5.81
C GLY A 177 -20.77 13.49 -6.73
N GLY A 178 -21.07 12.30 -6.19
CA GLY A 178 -21.70 11.19 -6.90
C GLY A 178 -20.77 10.47 -7.90
N ARG A 179 -19.45 10.52 -7.65
CA ARG A 179 -18.43 9.81 -8.44
C ARG A 179 -17.42 9.13 -7.52
N PRO A 180 -16.78 8.03 -7.96
CA PRO A 180 -15.69 7.42 -7.20
C PRO A 180 -14.58 8.45 -6.89
N GLY A 181 -14.19 8.54 -5.62
CA GLY A 181 -13.12 9.46 -5.18
C GLY A 181 -11.70 8.94 -5.48
N GLY A 182 -11.56 7.68 -5.85
CA GLY A 182 -10.31 7.01 -6.20
C GLY A 182 -10.57 5.81 -7.12
N ASN A 183 -9.50 5.21 -7.64
CA ASN A 183 -9.57 4.00 -8.44
C ASN A 183 -9.83 2.78 -7.54
N VAL A 184 -11.05 2.24 -7.57
CA VAL A 184 -11.52 1.16 -6.70
C VAL A 184 -12.47 0.25 -7.49
N TRP A 185 -12.94 -0.85 -6.92
CA TRP A 185 -13.87 -1.72 -7.62
C TRP A 185 -15.32 -1.22 -7.46
N GLN A 186 -16.03 -0.99 -8.58
CA GLN A 186 -17.48 -0.77 -8.58
C GLN A 186 -18.21 -1.98 -9.16
N GLY A 187 -19.32 -2.38 -8.55
CA GLY A 187 -20.08 -3.57 -8.97
C GLY A 187 -19.89 -4.76 -8.02
N ARG A 188 -20.12 -5.97 -8.53
CA ARG A 188 -20.09 -7.21 -7.75
C ARG A 188 -18.72 -7.87 -7.84
N PHE A 189 -17.85 -7.56 -6.89
CA PHE A 189 -16.58 -8.28 -6.71
C PHE A 189 -16.81 -9.80 -6.55
N PRO A 190 -15.96 -10.69 -7.10
CA PRO A 190 -14.78 -10.43 -7.94
C PRO A 190 -15.03 -10.56 -9.46
N TRP A 191 -16.29 -10.53 -9.94
CA TRP A 191 -16.62 -10.93 -11.32
C TRP A 191 -17.20 -9.82 -12.19
N GLU A 192 -17.78 -8.77 -11.58
CA GLU A 192 -18.38 -7.64 -12.30
C GLU A 192 -17.74 -6.33 -11.83
N ASN A 193 -16.89 -5.74 -12.68
CA ASN A 193 -16.38 -4.38 -12.52
C ASN A 193 -17.13 -3.45 -13.49
N LEU A 194 -17.87 -2.48 -12.94
CA LEU A 194 -18.68 -1.52 -13.69
C LEU A 194 -17.85 -0.39 -14.32
N LEU A 195 -16.58 -0.23 -13.93
CA LEU A 195 -15.65 0.77 -14.47
C LEU A 195 -16.19 2.20 -14.37
N ALA A 196 -16.92 2.51 -13.29
CA ALA A 196 -17.49 3.84 -13.09
C ALA A 196 -16.40 4.90 -12.86
N ASP A 197 -15.24 4.49 -12.36
CA ASP A 197 -14.04 5.32 -12.23
C ASP A 197 -13.18 5.38 -13.51
N GLY A 198 -13.50 4.57 -14.52
CA GLY A 198 -12.81 4.50 -15.81
C GLY A 198 -11.65 3.49 -15.88
N PHE A 199 -11.34 2.71 -14.84
CA PHE A 199 -10.16 1.84 -14.80
C PHE A 199 -10.46 0.43 -14.29
N ALA A 200 -10.09 -0.58 -15.09
CA ALA A 200 -10.22 -1.99 -14.70
C ALA A 200 -9.06 -2.49 -13.83
N ARG A 201 -7.91 -1.81 -13.93
CA ARG A 201 -6.65 -2.11 -13.24
C ARG A 201 -6.10 -0.80 -12.66
N THR A 202 -4.79 -0.66 -12.52
CA THR A 202 -4.17 0.61 -12.12
C THR A 202 -4.56 1.76 -13.07
N SER A 203 -4.60 2.96 -12.52
CA SER A 203 -4.80 4.22 -13.24
C SER A 203 -3.48 5.00 -13.29
N PRO A 204 -3.29 5.93 -14.24
CA PRO A 204 -2.19 6.88 -14.16
C PRO A 204 -2.19 7.58 -12.80
N VAL A 205 -1.02 7.75 -12.21
CA VAL A 205 -0.88 8.46 -10.94
C VAL A 205 -1.36 9.91 -11.07
N GLY A 206 -1.96 10.46 -10.02
CA GLY A 206 -2.51 11.81 -10.03
C GLY A 206 -3.80 11.97 -10.86
N HIS A 207 -4.47 10.88 -11.23
CA HIS A 207 -5.72 10.95 -11.99
C HIS A 207 -6.87 11.53 -11.16
N PHE A 208 -7.00 11.10 -9.90
CA PHE A 208 -8.04 11.55 -8.98
C PHE A 208 -7.59 12.79 -8.21
N ARG A 209 -8.55 13.51 -7.64
CA ARG A 209 -8.29 14.77 -6.93
C ARG A 209 -7.34 14.51 -5.75
N PRO A 210 -6.29 15.33 -5.55
CA PRO A 210 -5.44 15.21 -4.38
C PRO A 210 -6.19 15.60 -3.10
N ASN A 211 -5.71 15.10 -1.95
CA ASN A 211 -6.21 15.47 -0.63
C ASN A 211 -5.73 16.88 -0.21
N GLY A 212 -6.04 17.29 1.04
CA GLY A 212 -5.68 18.62 1.55
C GLY A 212 -4.18 18.89 1.72
N TYR A 213 -3.31 17.88 1.54
CA TYR A 213 -1.85 18.02 1.51
C TYR A 213 -1.27 17.83 0.10
N GLU A 214 -2.10 17.96 -0.94
CA GLU A 214 -1.69 17.82 -2.35
C GLU A 214 -1.20 16.41 -2.73
N LEU A 215 -1.57 15.39 -1.95
CA LEU A 215 -1.22 14.00 -2.23
C LEU A 215 -2.34 13.32 -3.00
N SER A 216 -1.99 12.69 -4.13
CA SER A 216 -2.89 11.90 -4.96
C SER A 216 -2.80 10.42 -4.63
N ASP A 217 -3.81 9.66 -5.06
CA ASP A 217 -3.87 8.19 -4.93
C ASP A 217 -3.71 7.68 -3.48
N MET A 218 -4.08 8.48 -2.47
CA MET A 218 -4.07 8.04 -1.06
C MET A 218 -5.23 7.07 -0.72
N ALA A 219 -6.11 6.77 -1.68
CA ALA A 219 -7.22 5.85 -1.55
C ALA A 219 -7.45 5.13 -2.89
N GLY A 220 -7.19 3.82 -2.92
CA GLY A 220 -7.30 3.00 -4.12
C GLY A 220 -6.05 3.01 -4.99
N ASN A 221 -6.22 2.68 -6.27
CA ASN A 221 -5.16 2.47 -7.27
C ASN A 221 -4.22 1.30 -6.90
N VAL A 222 -3.28 1.49 -5.97
CA VAL A 222 -2.42 0.43 -5.43
C VAL A 222 -2.29 0.57 -3.92
N TRP A 223 -2.18 -0.58 -3.25
CA TRP A 223 -1.69 -0.65 -1.89
C TRP A 223 -0.28 -0.09 -1.80
N GLU A 224 0.11 0.44 -0.64
CA GLU A 224 1.43 1.06 -0.47
C GLU A 224 2.17 0.52 0.74
N TRP A 225 3.42 0.08 0.50
CA TRP A 225 4.34 -0.36 1.54
C TRP A 225 4.71 0.77 2.51
N THR A 226 4.76 0.43 3.80
CA THR A 226 5.30 1.26 4.88
C THR A 226 6.45 0.56 5.61
N THR A 227 7.15 1.24 6.51
CA THR A 227 8.26 0.65 7.27
C THR A 227 7.81 -0.23 8.44
N ASP A 228 6.62 -0.03 8.99
CA ASP A 228 6.23 -0.67 10.24
C ASP A 228 5.94 -2.16 10.05
N HIS A 229 6.35 -2.98 11.01
CA HIS A 229 5.86 -4.35 11.10
C HIS A 229 4.37 -4.37 11.45
N PHE A 230 3.64 -5.28 10.83
CA PHE A 230 2.21 -5.46 11.11
C PHE A 230 1.99 -6.11 12.47
N THR A 231 0.92 -5.70 13.13
CA THR A 231 0.44 -6.25 14.39
C THR A 231 -1.08 -6.35 14.35
N ALA A 232 -1.62 -7.33 15.07
CA ALA A 232 -3.05 -7.66 15.09
C ALA A 232 -3.96 -6.45 15.32
N ASP A 233 -3.52 -5.48 16.14
CA ASP A 233 -4.16 -4.19 16.35
C ASP A 233 -3.11 -3.15 16.81
N HIS A 234 -3.52 -1.90 17.02
CA HIS A 234 -2.63 -0.85 17.50
C HIS A 234 -2.18 -1.08 18.96
N SER A 235 -2.99 -1.69 19.83
CA SER A 235 -2.59 -1.98 21.21
C SER A 235 -1.44 -2.99 21.27
N ALA A 236 -1.41 -3.93 20.32
CA ALA A 236 -0.36 -4.94 20.18
C ALA A 236 0.96 -4.37 19.63
N SER A 237 0.98 -3.14 19.15
CA SER A 237 2.19 -2.48 18.63
C SER A 237 3.23 -2.17 19.71
N GLY A 238 2.86 -2.22 21.00
CA GLY A 238 3.72 -1.81 22.11
C GLY A 238 3.99 -0.30 22.17
N LYS A 239 3.42 0.47 21.23
CA LYS A 239 3.36 1.94 21.28
C LYS A 239 2.35 2.30 22.37
N ASN A 240 2.57 3.35 23.15
CA ASN A 240 1.65 3.76 24.22
C ASN A 240 0.28 4.15 23.66
N VAL A 241 -0.60 3.17 23.50
CA VAL A 241 -1.98 3.31 23.02
C VAL A 241 -2.94 3.64 24.18
N ALA A 242 -2.43 3.65 25.41
CA ALA A 242 -3.20 4.09 26.59
C ALA A 242 -3.56 5.58 26.48
N PRO A 243 -4.73 6.01 27.00
CA PRO A 243 -5.17 7.40 27.00
C PRO A 243 -4.22 8.20 27.88
N THR A 244 -3.18 8.74 27.25
CA THR A 244 -2.17 9.52 27.93
C THR A 244 -2.71 10.92 28.11
N SER A 245 -2.55 11.48 29.31
CA SER A 245 -2.52 12.93 29.45
C SER A 245 -1.56 13.49 28.41
N SER A 246 -1.80 14.70 27.92
CA SER A 246 -1.08 15.33 26.79
C SER A 246 0.45 15.26 26.86
N CYS A 247 1.05 14.99 28.02
CA CYS A 247 2.49 14.81 28.22
C CYS A 247 3.10 13.51 27.66
N CYS A 248 2.31 12.49 27.30
CA CYS A 248 2.85 11.17 26.93
C CYS A 248 2.40 10.67 25.54
N ILE A 249 1.94 11.56 24.66
CA ILE A 249 1.60 11.22 23.27
C ILE A 249 2.86 10.75 22.52
N PRO A 250 2.85 9.54 21.91
CA PRO A 250 4.00 9.05 21.14
C PRO A 250 4.35 9.98 19.97
N THR A 251 5.65 10.24 19.78
CA THR A 251 6.18 11.03 18.66
C THR A 251 6.92 10.13 17.68
N ASN A 252 6.62 10.25 16.38
CA ASN A 252 7.14 9.43 15.28
C ASN A 252 7.19 7.92 15.58
N PRO A 253 6.06 7.31 16.00
CA PRO A 253 6.12 5.97 16.52
C PRO A 253 6.40 4.95 15.40
N ARG A 254 7.32 4.01 15.64
CA ARG A 254 7.68 2.91 14.73
C ARG A 254 7.45 1.53 15.36
N VAL A 255 7.05 0.55 14.57
CA VAL A 255 7.02 -0.87 14.96
C VAL A 255 8.19 -1.58 14.28
N ASP A 256 9.33 -1.64 14.97
CA ASP A 256 10.58 -2.19 14.41
C ASP A 256 10.77 -3.69 14.68
N THR A 257 9.84 -4.31 15.41
CA THR A 257 9.89 -5.74 15.74
C THR A 257 8.74 -6.50 15.11
N ALA A 258 9.07 -7.52 14.31
CA ALA A 258 8.09 -8.45 13.80
C ALA A 258 7.48 -9.24 14.97
N ARG A 259 6.15 -9.38 14.97
CA ARG A 259 5.44 -10.31 15.84
C ARG A 259 4.78 -11.35 14.96
N ALA A 260 5.12 -12.62 15.15
CA ALA A 260 4.43 -13.72 14.49
C ALA A 260 2.98 -13.75 14.99
N GLU A 261 2.02 -13.46 14.11
CA GLU A 261 0.59 -13.57 14.43
C GLU A 261 0.17 -15.04 14.51
N ASN A 262 0.84 -15.90 13.74
CA ASN A 262 0.64 -17.32 13.72
C ASN A 262 2.00 -18.02 13.89
N PRO A 263 2.19 -18.88 14.91
CA PRO A 263 3.42 -19.67 15.08
C PRO A 263 3.77 -20.54 13.86
N CYS A 264 2.79 -20.84 13.01
CA CYS A 264 2.97 -21.59 11.76
C CYS A 264 3.31 -20.72 10.54
N GLU A 265 3.31 -19.38 10.66
CA GLU A 265 3.69 -18.44 9.59
C GLU A 265 4.86 -17.58 10.12
N PRO A 266 6.12 -18.02 9.94
CA PRO A 266 7.28 -17.36 10.54
C PRO A 266 7.74 -16.10 9.78
N TYR A 267 7.02 -15.68 8.74
CA TYR A 267 7.42 -14.60 7.85
C TYR A 267 7.05 -13.24 8.45
N ALA A 268 8.02 -12.32 8.44
CA ALA A 268 7.77 -10.96 8.87
C ALA A 268 6.79 -10.28 7.92
N ARG A 269 5.79 -9.61 8.51
CA ARG A 269 4.80 -8.82 7.78
C ARG A 269 5.04 -7.34 7.98
N ARG A 270 4.84 -6.56 6.92
CA ARG A 270 4.86 -5.09 6.95
C ARG A 270 3.45 -4.56 6.73
N VAL A 271 3.19 -3.37 7.25
CA VAL A 271 1.90 -2.72 7.05
C VAL A 271 1.83 -2.17 5.62
N ILE A 272 0.76 -2.53 4.91
CA ILE A 272 0.33 -1.86 3.68
C ILE A 272 -0.89 -0.98 3.96
N LYS A 273 -0.97 0.17 3.29
CA LYS A 273 -2.03 1.18 3.49
C LYS A 273 -2.67 1.59 2.14
N GLY A 274 -3.87 2.17 2.21
CA GLY A 274 -4.52 2.85 1.08
C GLY A 274 -5.47 2.04 0.21
N GLY A 275 -5.50 0.71 0.31
CA GLY A 275 -6.32 -0.12 -0.56
C GLY A 275 -5.83 -0.09 -2.01
N SER A 276 -6.57 -0.70 -2.94
CA SER A 276 -6.19 -0.76 -4.36
C SER A 276 -7.41 -0.66 -5.27
N HIS A 277 -7.19 -0.66 -6.57
CA HIS A 277 -8.23 -0.78 -7.61
C HIS A 277 -9.10 -2.05 -7.48
N LEU A 278 -8.70 -3.02 -6.64
CA LEU A 278 -9.48 -4.23 -6.37
C LEU A 278 -10.34 -4.14 -5.10
N CYS A 279 -10.22 -3.07 -4.33
CA CYS A 279 -11.01 -2.89 -3.11
C CYS A 279 -12.45 -2.51 -3.46
N ALA A 280 -13.42 -3.24 -2.90
CA ALA A 280 -14.85 -3.09 -3.16
C ALA A 280 -15.62 -2.93 -1.85
N PRO A 281 -16.65 -2.06 -1.75
CA PRO A 281 -17.45 -1.93 -0.52
C PRO A 281 -18.06 -3.24 -0.02
N ASN A 282 -18.36 -4.18 -0.93
CA ASN A 282 -18.97 -5.47 -0.61
C ASN A 282 -17.97 -6.58 -0.24
N TYR A 283 -16.66 -6.27 -0.16
CA TYR A 283 -15.63 -7.26 0.17
C TYR A 283 -14.47 -6.65 0.98
N CYS A 284 -13.87 -5.56 0.49
CA CYS A 284 -12.69 -4.92 1.07
C CYS A 284 -12.84 -3.40 1.02
N LEU A 285 -13.27 -2.79 2.13
CA LEU A 285 -13.39 -1.34 2.32
C LEU A 285 -12.10 -0.77 2.93
N ARG A 286 -10.94 -1.14 2.36
CA ARG A 286 -9.62 -0.72 2.87
C ARG A 286 -9.00 0.48 2.16
N TYR A 287 -9.71 1.16 1.26
CA TYR A 287 -9.30 2.46 0.71
C TYR A 287 -9.65 3.65 1.62
N ARG A 288 -9.63 3.40 2.93
CA ARG A 288 -9.81 4.41 3.97
C ARG A 288 -8.45 4.71 4.59
N PRO A 289 -8.17 5.95 5.04
CA PRO A 289 -6.89 6.31 5.63
C PRO A 289 -6.52 5.44 6.85
N SER A 290 -7.51 5.11 7.69
CA SER A 290 -7.32 4.28 8.89
C SER A 290 -7.10 2.81 8.59
N ALA A 291 -7.60 2.31 7.46
CA ALA A 291 -7.50 0.90 7.11
C ALA A 291 -6.04 0.48 6.97
N ARG A 292 -5.74 -0.74 7.40
CA ARG A 292 -4.41 -1.34 7.37
C ARG A 292 -4.53 -2.83 7.09
N GLN A 293 -3.49 -3.40 6.52
CA GLN A 293 -3.35 -4.83 6.31
C GLN A 293 -1.88 -5.21 6.45
N GLY A 294 -1.61 -6.44 6.90
CA GLY A 294 -0.28 -7.02 6.90
C GLY A 294 -0.08 -7.89 5.68
N ASP A 295 1.09 -7.76 5.05
CA ASP A 295 1.55 -8.67 4.01
C ASP A 295 3.03 -8.99 4.21
N THR A 296 3.48 -10.18 3.78
CA THR A 296 4.86 -10.62 4.02
C THR A 296 5.83 -9.78 3.18
N GLU A 297 7.02 -9.51 3.71
CA GLU A 297 8.00 -8.60 3.09
C GLU A 297 8.37 -8.95 1.65
N GLU A 298 8.30 -10.25 1.33
CA GLU A 298 8.64 -10.84 0.04
C GLU A 298 7.44 -11.01 -0.90
N THR A 299 6.20 -10.83 -0.42
CA THR A 299 5.02 -10.81 -1.28
C THR A 299 5.15 -9.71 -2.32
N SER A 300 4.83 -10.05 -3.56
CA SER A 300 4.60 -9.11 -4.64
C SER A 300 3.28 -9.46 -5.33
N THR A 301 2.50 -8.45 -5.71
CA THR A 301 1.21 -8.68 -6.37
C THR A 301 0.89 -7.57 -7.38
N CYS A 302 -0.10 -7.80 -8.24
CA CYS A 302 -0.53 -6.83 -9.26
C CYS A 302 -1.23 -5.57 -8.71
N HIS A 303 -1.35 -5.40 -7.39
CA HIS A 303 -2.05 -4.28 -6.78
C HIS A 303 -1.31 -3.61 -5.61
N ILE A 304 -0.05 -3.99 -5.34
CA ILE A 304 0.82 -3.35 -4.33
C ILE A 304 1.94 -2.60 -5.03
N GLY A 305 2.13 -1.34 -4.65
CA GLY A 305 3.24 -0.47 -4.99
C GLY A 305 3.74 0.26 -3.75
N PHE A 306 4.25 1.49 -3.89
CA PHE A 306 4.75 2.29 -2.77
C PHE A 306 4.96 3.76 -3.17
N ARG A 307 5.14 4.61 -2.16
CA ARG A 307 5.62 6.00 -2.29
C ARG A 307 6.71 6.27 -1.26
N CYS A 308 7.54 7.30 -1.50
CA CYS A 308 8.67 7.59 -0.61
C CYS A 308 8.49 8.89 0.18
N VAL A 309 9.31 9.06 1.21
CA VAL A 309 9.42 10.26 2.05
C VAL A 309 10.87 10.73 2.17
N VAL A 310 11.05 11.99 2.56
CA VAL A 310 12.33 12.56 2.99
C VAL A 310 12.10 13.29 4.31
N ARG A 311 12.85 12.89 5.35
CA ARG A 311 12.85 13.52 6.67
C ARG A 311 14.00 14.55 6.74
N GLU A 312 13.86 15.55 7.60
CA GLU A 312 14.92 16.51 7.90
C GLU A 312 15.96 15.97 8.90
#